data_AF-A0AAD9MD34-F1
#
_entry.id   AF-A0AAD9MD34-F1
#
_cell.length_a   1.000
_cell.length_b   1.000
_cell.length_c   1.000
_cell.angle_alpha   90.00
_cell.angle_beta   90.00
_cell.angle_gamma   90.00
#
_symmetry.space_group_name_H-M   'P 1'
#
loop_
_entity.id
_entity.type
_entity.pdbx_description
1 polymer ?
#
loop_
_entity_poly.entity_id
_entity_poly.type
_entity_poly.pdbx_seq_one_letter_code
_entity_poly.pdbx_strand_id
1 'polypeptide(L)'
;MQRRMLSKEDEDVAGNEVEVRREDQDKINRFSRLHQRELTIQEELKTKNKEKEELDDITMELELADEEDKVPYKIGDAFFHVPLPQAQEMLGTSTARLEDDITELEDKLGEWPLNSEMQLCLEISLELSKAKSALTSEDY
;
A
#
# COMPACT_ATOMS: atom_id res chain seq x y z
N MET A 1 -53.54 -21.76 2.92
CA MET A 1 -52.11 -21.39 2.91
C MET A 1 -51.32 -22.60 2.42
N GLN A 2 -50.89 -22.61 1.16
CA GLN A 2 -50.03 -23.66 0.64
C GLN A 2 -48.58 -23.35 1.02
N ARG A 3 -48.00 -24.24 1.83
CA ARG A 3 -46.58 -24.24 2.16
C ARG A 3 -45.83 -24.55 0.86
N ARG A 4 -45.21 -23.55 0.24
CA ARG A 4 -44.24 -23.77 -0.84
C ARG A 4 -43.10 -24.57 -0.23
N MET A 5 -43.07 -25.88 -0.51
CA MET A 5 -41.88 -26.69 -0.26
C MET A 5 -40.88 -26.35 -1.37
N LEU A 6 -39.66 -26.02 -0.97
CA LEU A 6 -38.56 -25.74 -1.87
C LEU A 6 -38.24 -27.01 -2.69
N SER A 7 -37.94 -26.87 -3.98
CA SER A 7 -37.56 -27.97 -4.87
C SER A 7 -36.24 -28.59 -4.40
N LYS A 8 -36.04 -29.88 -4.63
CA LYS A 8 -34.78 -30.56 -4.25
C LYS A 8 -33.55 -29.98 -4.98
N GLU A 9 -33.76 -29.50 -6.20
CA GLU A 9 -32.75 -28.79 -7.01
C GLU A 9 -32.36 -27.44 -6.40
N ASP A 10 -33.28 -26.75 -5.72
CA ASP A 10 -32.99 -25.48 -5.01
C ASP A 10 -32.26 -25.73 -3.67
N GLU A 11 -32.39 -26.92 -3.07
CA GLU A 11 -31.58 -27.33 -1.91
C GLU A 11 -30.12 -27.61 -2.31
N ASP A 12 -29.87 -28.18 -3.50
CA ASP A 12 -28.52 -28.46 -4.01
C ASP A 12 -27.76 -27.18 -4.43
N VAL A 13 -28.46 -26.14 -4.90
CA VAL A 13 -27.85 -24.83 -5.20
C VAL A 13 -27.49 -24.06 -3.93
N ALA A 14 -28.28 -24.20 -2.86
CA ALA A 14 -27.97 -23.62 -1.55
C ALA A 14 -26.84 -24.36 -0.80
N GLY A 15 -26.58 -25.63 -1.16
CA GLY A 15 -25.49 -26.45 -0.62
C GLY A 15 -24.11 -26.18 -1.22
N ASN A 16 -24.03 -25.39 -2.30
CA ASN A 16 -22.77 -24.91 -2.88
C ASN A 16 -22.28 -23.59 -2.25
N GLU A 17 -22.64 -23.33 -0.99
CA GLU A 17 -21.86 -22.41 -0.16
C GLU A 17 -20.47 -23.05 0.00
N VAL A 18 -19.49 -22.47 -0.68
CA VAL A 18 -18.07 -22.83 -0.55
C VAL A 18 -17.74 -22.96 0.94
N GLU A 19 -17.60 -24.19 1.44
CA GLU A 19 -17.29 -24.45 2.84
C GLU A 19 -15.91 -23.88 3.15
N VAL A 20 -15.88 -22.69 3.76
CA VAL A 20 -14.64 -22.07 4.22
C VAL A 20 -14.11 -22.90 5.37
N ARG A 21 -13.08 -23.69 5.12
CA ARG A 21 -12.42 -24.48 6.16
C ARG A 21 -11.75 -23.52 7.14
N ARG A 22 -11.61 -23.95 8.40
CA ARG A 22 -10.95 -23.16 9.45
C ARG A 22 -9.54 -22.72 9.05
N GLU A 23 -8.81 -23.58 8.34
CA GLU A 23 -7.50 -23.27 7.78
C GLU A 23 -7.53 -22.13 6.74
N ASP A 24 -8.61 -22.02 5.97
CA ASP A 24 -8.76 -20.95 4.98
C ASP A 24 -9.12 -19.63 5.66
N GLN A 25 -9.91 -19.66 6.73
CA GLN A 25 -10.17 -18.47 7.54
C GLN A 25 -8.89 -17.90 8.18
N ASP A 26 -8.00 -18.77 8.67
CA ASP A 26 -6.71 -18.34 9.25
C ASP A 26 -5.80 -17.73 8.18
N LYS A 27 -5.78 -18.28 6.96
CA LYS A 27 -5.08 -17.69 5.81
C LYS A 27 -5.67 -16.34 5.41
N ILE A 28 -6.99 -16.22 5.34
CA ILE A 28 -7.69 -14.95 5.03
C ILE A 28 -7.32 -13.88 6.06
N ASN A 29 -7.37 -14.20 7.36
CA ASN A 29 -7.04 -13.26 8.41
C ASN A 29 -5.57 -12.80 8.36
N ARG A 30 -4.66 -13.74 8.08
CA ARG A 30 -3.24 -13.43 7.89
C ARG A 30 -3.03 -12.52 6.68
N PHE A 31 -3.67 -12.85 5.56
CA PHE A 31 -3.62 -12.04 4.35
C PHE A 31 -4.13 -10.61 4.59
N SER A 32 -5.31 -10.44 5.20
CA SER A 32 -5.87 -9.11 5.46
C SER A 32 -4.94 -8.24 6.29
N ARG A 33 -4.30 -8.80 7.33
CA ARG A 33 -3.34 -8.07 8.18
C ARG A 33 -2.08 -7.68 7.41
N LEU A 34 -1.58 -8.61 6.60
CA LEU A 34 -0.41 -8.38 5.78
C LEU A 34 -0.72 -7.28 4.74
N HIS A 35 -1.76 -7.44 3.95
CA HIS A 35 -2.14 -6.46 2.94
C HIS A 35 -2.39 -5.05 3.50
N GLN A 36 -3.02 -4.94 4.68
CA GLN A 36 -3.18 -3.64 5.34
C GLN A 36 -1.85 -2.96 5.67
N ARG A 37 -0.87 -3.74 6.14
CA ARG A 37 0.47 -3.21 6.45
C ARG A 37 1.25 -2.87 5.18
N GLU A 38 1.09 -3.63 4.12
CA GLU A 38 1.63 -3.30 2.79
C GLU A 38 1.08 -1.96 2.28
N LEU A 39 -0.24 -1.78 2.30
CA LEU A 39 -0.88 -0.52 1.90
C LEU A 39 -0.37 0.66 2.73
N THR A 40 -0.21 0.45 4.05
CA THR A 40 0.34 1.49 4.94
C THR A 40 1.77 1.88 4.53
N ILE A 41 2.64 0.89 4.26
CA ILE A 41 4.02 1.14 3.83
C ILE A 41 4.05 1.83 2.46
N GLN A 42 3.18 1.44 1.53
CA GLN A 42 3.05 2.07 0.20
C GLN A 42 2.59 3.53 0.31
N GLU A 43 1.62 3.84 1.18
CA GLU A 43 1.17 5.21 1.44
C GLU A 43 2.28 6.06 2.08
N GLU A 44 3.04 5.48 3.01
CA GLU A 44 4.18 6.14 3.63
C GLU A 44 5.29 6.43 2.60
N LEU A 45 5.63 5.46 1.75
CA LEU A 45 6.58 5.64 0.65
C LEU A 45 6.13 6.73 -0.30
N LYS A 46 4.85 6.77 -0.68
CA LYS A 46 4.31 7.82 -1.54
C LYS A 46 4.44 9.19 -0.90
N THR A 47 4.23 9.29 0.41
CA THR A 47 4.33 10.53 1.16
C THR A 47 5.77 11.01 1.23
N LYS A 48 6.72 10.13 1.54
CA LYS A 48 8.16 10.47 1.57
C LYS A 48 8.71 10.80 0.19
N ASN A 49 8.30 10.09 -0.86
CA ASN A 49 8.71 10.44 -2.23
C ASN A 49 8.22 11.83 -2.65
N LYS A 50 7.00 12.22 -2.25
CA LYS A 50 6.52 13.59 -2.49
C LYS A 50 7.34 14.63 -1.72
N GLU A 51 7.68 14.35 -0.47
CA GLU A 51 8.57 15.21 0.32
C GLU A 51 9.96 15.32 -0.32
N LYS A 52 10.49 14.23 -0.91
CA LYS A 52 11.73 14.27 -1.70
C LYS A 52 11.63 15.22 -2.89
N GLU A 53 10.58 15.08 -3.70
CA GLU A 53 10.34 15.96 -4.85
C GLU A 53 10.27 17.43 -4.42
N GLU A 54 9.58 17.73 -3.32
CA GLU A 54 9.51 19.09 -2.77
C GLU A 54 10.89 19.61 -2.32
N LEU A 55 11.73 18.77 -1.72
CA LEU A 55 13.10 19.13 -1.32
C LEU A 55 14.01 19.34 -2.53
N ASP A 56 13.87 18.54 -3.58
CA ASP A 56 14.63 18.68 -4.83
C ASP A 56 14.25 19.98 -5.56
N ASP A 57 12.95 20.31 -5.61
CA ASP A 57 12.45 21.58 -6.16
C ASP A 57 13.01 22.77 -5.38
N ILE A 58 12.95 22.75 -4.04
CA ILE A 58 13.54 23.80 -3.19
C ILE A 58 15.04 23.91 -3.41
N THR A 59 15.75 22.78 -3.54
CA THR A 59 17.19 22.77 -3.78
C THR A 59 17.51 23.49 -5.09
N MET A 60 16.78 23.19 -6.16
CA MET A 60 16.92 23.84 -7.47
C MET A 60 16.61 25.34 -7.42
N GLU A 61 15.58 25.76 -6.67
CA GLU A 61 15.27 27.19 -6.48
C GLU A 61 16.39 27.94 -5.75
N LEU A 62 17.06 27.28 -4.80
CA LEU A 62 18.15 27.84 -4.02
C LEU A 62 19.47 27.94 -4.79
N GLU A 63 19.65 27.24 -5.93
CA GLU A 63 20.87 27.33 -6.75
C GLU A 63 21.11 28.71 -7.36
N LEU A 64 20.05 29.51 -7.53
CA LEU A 64 20.12 30.86 -8.10
C LEU A 64 20.23 31.97 -7.04
N ALA A 65 20.14 31.62 -5.75
CA ALA A 65 20.21 32.58 -4.65
C ALA A 65 21.67 33.01 -4.39
N ASP A 66 21.85 34.22 -3.88
CA ASP A 66 23.18 34.71 -3.48
C ASP A 66 23.63 34.02 -2.19
N GLU A 67 24.89 33.59 -2.11
CA GLU A 67 25.46 32.94 -0.93
C GLU A 67 25.45 33.83 0.33
N GLU A 68 25.39 35.15 0.14
CA GLU A 68 25.28 36.12 1.23
C GLU A 68 23.84 36.31 1.76
N ASP A 69 22.83 35.80 1.04
CA ASP A 69 21.43 35.94 1.41
C ASP A 69 21.05 35.03 2.59
N LYS A 70 20.04 35.48 3.34
CA LYS A 70 19.42 34.69 4.40
C LYS A 70 18.08 34.15 3.92
N VAL A 71 17.90 32.85 4.08
CA VAL A 71 16.68 32.15 3.71
C VAL A 71 15.89 31.74 4.95
N PRO A 72 14.55 31.81 4.91
CA PRO A 72 13.71 31.33 5.99
C PRO A 72 13.68 29.79 6.01
N TYR A 73 14.21 29.19 7.07
CA TYR A 73 14.21 27.75 7.30
C TYR A 73 13.23 27.38 8.42
N LYS A 74 12.36 26.39 8.16
CA LYS A 74 11.31 25.97 9.10
C LYS A 74 11.82 24.88 10.04
N ILE A 75 11.64 25.07 11.35
CA ILE A 75 11.90 24.05 12.37
C ILE A 75 10.66 23.95 13.26
N GLY A 76 9.94 22.82 13.17
CA GLY A 76 8.64 22.66 13.82
C GLY A 76 7.64 23.68 13.28
N ASP A 77 7.15 24.58 14.15
CA ASP A 77 6.17 25.62 13.80
C ASP A 77 6.78 27.03 13.62
N ALA A 78 8.11 27.16 13.68
CA ALA A 78 8.80 28.45 13.60
C ALA A 78 9.73 28.53 12.38
N PHE A 79 9.95 29.76 11.88
CA PHE A 79 10.89 30.07 10.81
C PHE A 79 12.10 30.84 11.35
N PHE A 80 13.29 30.41 10.95
CA PHE A 80 14.57 31.02 11.30
C PHE A 80 15.27 31.49 10.03
N HIS A 81 15.84 32.69 10.05
CA HIS A 81 16.62 33.19 8.92
C HIS A 81 18.06 32.70 9.07
N VAL A 82 18.46 31.76 8.23
CA VAL A 82 19.79 31.17 8.21
C VAL A 82 20.52 31.57 6.93
N PRO A 83 21.85 31.74 6.95
CA PRO A 83 22.64 31.95 5.73
C PRO A 83 22.42 30.81 4.74
N LEU A 84 22.40 31.12 3.44
CA LEU A 84 22.17 30.13 2.38
C LEU A 84 23.06 28.89 2.49
N PRO A 85 24.38 28.98 2.74
CA PRO A 85 25.24 27.80 2.86
C PRO A 85 24.83 26.88 4.02
N GLN A 86 24.41 27.47 5.14
CA GLN A 86 23.93 26.72 6.29
C GLN A 86 22.58 26.05 6.00
N ALA A 87 21.68 26.74 5.31
CA ALA A 87 20.40 26.18 4.90
C ALA A 87 20.61 24.96 3.97
N GLN A 88 21.53 25.05 3.02
CA GLN A 88 21.86 23.98 2.09
C GLN A 88 22.47 22.76 2.81
N GLU A 89 23.34 22.96 3.81
CA GLU A 89 23.88 21.87 4.63
C GLU A 89 22.77 21.15 5.43
N MET A 90 21.88 21.92 6.05
CA MET A 90 20.74 21.39 6.80
C MET A 90 19.76 20.66 5.89
N LEU A 91 19.50 21.20 4.70
CA LEU A 91 18.66 20.60 3.68
C LEU A 91 19.25 19.27 3.21
N GLY A 92 20.53 19.24 2.85
CA GLY A 92 21.23 18.01 2.43
C GLY A 92 21.22 16.92 3.50
N THR A 93 21.38 17.29 4.78
CA THR A 93 21.25 16.33 5.88
C THR A 93 19.84 15.76 5.99
N SER A 94 18.81 16.60 5.76
CA SER A 94 17.42 16.17 5.77
C SER A 94 17.10 15.24 4.59
N THR A 95 17.56 15.60 3.38
CA THR A 95 17.38 14.79 2.18
C THR A 95 18.05 13.43 2.32
N ALA A 96 19.29 13.36 2.84
CA ALA A 96 19.99 12.09 3.06
C ALA A 96 19.23 11.16 4.03
N ARG A 97 18.71 11.71 5.14
CA ARG A 97 17.87 10.92 6.07
C ARG A 97 16.58 10.44 5.41
N LEU A 98 15.97 11.27 4.58
CA LEU A 98 14.76 10.92 3.87
C LEU A 98 15.01 9.81 2.83
N GLU A 99 16.15 9.83 2.15
CA GLU A 99 16.59 8.75 1.25
C GLU A 99 16.86 7.44 2.00
N ASP A 100 17.50 7.50 3.17
CA ASP A 100 17.69 6.33 4.03
C ASP A 100 16.34 5.74 4.46
N ASP A 101 15.39 6.58 4.89
CA ASP A 101 14.05 6.16 5.28
C ASP A 101 13.27 5.53 4.11
N ILE A 102 13.36 6.11 2.91
CA ILE A 102 12.73 5.55 1.70
C ILE A 102 13.33 4.18 1.41
N THR A 103 14.66 4.05 1.43
CA THR A 103 15.36 2.79 1.18
C THR A 103 14.93 1.72 2.20
N GLU A 104 14.85 2.07 3.49
CA GLU A 104 14.40 1.15 4.52
C GLU A 104 12.94 0.70 4.32
N LEU A 105 12.06 1.60 3.87
CA LEU A 105 10.67 1.26 3.56
C LEU A 105 10.54 0.42 2.29
N GLU A 106 11.37 0.67 1.27
CA GLU A 106 11.46 -0.14 0.06
C GLU A 106 11.98 -1.55 0.37
N ASP A 107 13.00 -1.68 1.21
CA ASP A 107 13.51 -2.96 1.69
C ASP A 107 12.45 -3.70 2.49
N LYS A 108 11.75 -3.01 3.39
CA LYS A 108 10.59 -3.56 4.10
C LYS A 108 9.51 -4.01 3.13
N LEU A 109 9.27 -3.31 2.02
CA LEU A 109 8.29 -3.74 1.01
C LEU A 109 8.80 -4.93 0.18
N GLY A 110 10.12 -5.01 -0.07
CA GLY A 110 10.77 -6.07 -0.85
C GLY A 110 10.96 -7.40 -0.09
N GLU A 111 11.20 -7.34 1.21
CA GLU A 111 11.26 -8.53 2.09
C GLU A 111 9.89 -9.18 2.29
N TRP A 112 8.80 -8.44 2.04
CA TRP A 112 7.46 -8.96 2.20
C TRP A 112 7.16 -10.03 1.14
N PRO A 113 6.49 -11.13 1.51
CA PRO A 113 6.30 -12.30 0.63
C PRO A 113 5.21 -12.04 -0.43
N LEU A 114 5.31 -10.90 -1.11
CA LEU A 114 4.39 -10.38 -2.10
C LEU A 114 4.22 -11.35 -3.27
N ASN A 115 5.28 -12.07 -3.65
CA ASN A 115 5.22 -12.92 -4.83
C ASN A 115 4.57 -14.29 -4.59
N SER A 116 4.40 -14.73 -3.34
CA SER A 116 3.85 -16.07 -3.06
C SER A 116 2.41 -16.01 -2.55
N GLU A 117 2.08 -15.05 -1.68
CA GLU A 117 0.75 -14.97 -1.07
C GLU A 117 -0.23 -14.15 -1.92
N MET A 118 0.23 -13.10 -2.63
CA MET A 118 -0.60 -12.41 -3.65
C MET A 118 -0.94 -13.35 -4.81
N GLN A 119 0.01 -14.20 -5.19
CA GLN A 119 -0.18 -15.21 -6.22
C GLN A 119 -1.23 -16.24 -5.78
N LEU A 120 -1.19 -16.66 -4.50
CA LEU A 120 -2.22 -17.51 -3.90
C LEU A 120 -3.59 -16.84 -3.87
N CYS A 121 -3.68 -15.54 -3.57
CA CYS A 121 -4.95 -14.81 -3.57
C CYS A 121 -5.52 -14.56 -4.96
N LEU A 122 -4.68 -14.26 -5.95
CA LEU A 122 -5.08 -14.22 -7.36
C LEU A 122 -5.57 -15.60 -7.80
N GLU A 123 -4.86 -16.67 -7.41
CA GLU A 123 -5.24 -18.04 -7.72
C GLU A 123 -6.57 -18.44 -7.07
N ILE A 124 -6.79 -18.13 -5.79
CA ILE A 124 -8.07 -18.35 -5.10
C ILE A 124 -9.19 -17.53 -5.76
N SER A 125 -8.94 -16.26 -6.10
CA SER A 125 -9.92 -15.39 -6.76
C SER A 125 -10.28 -15.91 -8.16
N LEU A 126 -9.29 -16.44 -8.88
CA LEU A 126 -9.46 -17.05 -10.19
C LEU A 126 -10.24 -18.37 -10.10
N GLU A 127 -9.93 -19.22 -9.11
CA GLU A 127 -10.65 -20.47 -8.82
C GLU A 127 -12.11 -20.19 -8.47
N LEU A 128 -12.40 -19.20 -7.63
CA LEU A 128 -13.76 -18.77 -7.31
C LEU A 128 -14.51 -18.25 -8.54
N SER A 129 -13.83 -17.51 -9.42
CA SER A 129 -14.40 -17.03 -10.68
C SER A 129 -14.74 -18.18 -11.65
N LYS A 130 -13.82 -19.14 -11.81
CA LYS A 130 -14.03 -20.35 -12.63
C LYS A 130 -15.21 -21.18 -12.11
N ALA A 131 -15.26 -21.44 -10.80
CA ALA A 131 -16.36 -22.18 -10.18
C ALA A 131 -17.71 -21.50 -10.44
N LYS A 132 -17.77 -20.17 -10.31
CA LYS A 132 -18.97 -19.38 -10.60
C LYS A 132 -19.39 -19.45 -12.07
N SER A 133 -18.44 -19.47 -13.00
CA SER A 133 -18.72 -19.58 -14.44
C SER A 133 -19.21 -20.97 -14.88
N ALA A 134 -18.69 -22.05 -14.25
CA ALA A 134 -19.11 -23.42 -14.50
C ALA A 134 -20.57 -23.64 -14.07
N LEU A 135 -20.95 -23.11 -12.91
CA LEU A 135 -22.33 -23.12 -12.41
C LEU A 135 -23.31 -22.38 -13.34
N THR A 136 -22.86 -21.32 -14.04
CA THR A 136 -23.72 -20.60 -15.01
C THR A 136 -23.77 -21.23 -16.40
N SER A 137 -22.95 -22.24 -16.68
CA SER A 137 -22.84 -22.90 -17.98
C SER A 137 -23.63 -24.21 -18.08
N GLU A 138 -24.08 -24.79 -16.96
CA GLU A 138 -24.88 -26.02 -16.93
C GLU A 138 -26.41 -25.78 -17.05
N ASP A 139 -26.85 -24.52 -17.09
CA ASP A 139 -28.27 -24.12 -17.19
C ASP A 139 -28.80 -23.89 -18.62
N TYR A 140 -28.16 -24.43 -19.66
CA TYR A 140 -28.65 -24.36 -21.06
C TYR A 140 -28.68 -25.72 -21.78
#